data_AF-A0AAD5WPZ5-F1
#
_entry.id   AF-A0AAD5WPZ5-F1
#
_cell.length_a   1.000
_cell.length_b   1.000
_cell.length_c   1.000
_cell.angle_alpha   90.00
_cell.angle_beta   90.00
_cell.angle_gamma   90.00
#
_symmetry.space_group_name_H-M   'P 1'
#
loop_
_entity.id
_entity.type
_entity.pdbx_description
1 polymer ?
#
loop_
_entity_poly.entity_id
_entity_poly.type
_entity_poly.pdbx_seq_one_letter_code
_entity_poly.pdbx_strand_id
1 'polypeptide(L)'
;MPSRRTLSHGFSVLSLIGILFLGLTLLAPLAAASSSSSFSPLPPSPSAEVEMLCSPTDHGDCYPKIFVPMDEFQVVREEQEIPPGLHIRLNVNTGEKEAKLYDPTEADDPALEGPPVDGALLVVEPEEGSEEEMKVVPPPGAPEYEPVGKIKEPQEQGSVDDYSAFGATMSALKETLTGGKVDTAQALVHNLEILDELAHDIYYGLKITEDEDALKALFCLMNPSEATKELNTVGSFPEFQAASILAGATQNNPTALAQVAKKWPAITALTCPGSKAELGGRLYNVLASTSNPNPNPRFTKAKTAALSGLVRDKDIKMDFLAKGGMSRLLEVILQEGTDWEGAKTKVSHFVQDNFLDESMGAVLGVWPPPPKEGRVLECEGADMLSHGCWAYHVGKEAATHNYDDPHWSRELYFKLTGEQSKWEGGHDEL
;
A
#
# COMPACT_ATOMS: atom_id res chain seq x y z
N MET A 1 -71.14 -23.54 32.17
CA MET A 1 -72.14 -22.99 31.22
C MET A 1 -71.79 -21.53 30.96
N PRO A 2 -71.91 -21.02 29.72
CA PRO A 2 -70.93 -21.15 28.63
C PRO A 2 -70.45 -19.76 28.12
N SER A 3 -69.31 -19.64 27.40
CA SER A 3 -69.15 -19.56 25.91
C SER A 3 -68.17 -18.40 25.65
N ARG A 4 -67.27 -18.29 24.66
CA ARG A 4 -66.90 -18.97 23.40
C ARG A 4 -65.53 -18.35 23.01
N ARG A 5 -64.48 -19.13 22.68
CA ARG A 5 -64.01 -19.59 21.34
C ARG A 5 -63.46 -18.48 20.40
N THR A 6 -62.13 -18.45 20.16
CA THR A 6 -61.35 -18.85 18.92
C THR A 6 -61.39 -17.81 17.77
N LEU A 7 -60.43 -17.54 16.87
CA LEU A 7 -59.25 -18.19 16.22
C LEU A 7 -58.27 -17.05 15.78
N SER A 8 -56.93 -17.12 15.80
CA SER A 8 -55.90 -17.77 14.91
C SER A 8 -56.06 -17.66 13.39
N HIS A 9 -55.04 -17.09 12.71
CA HIS A 9 -54.41 -17.46 11.42
C HIS A 9 -53.41 -16.31 11.10
N GLY A 10 -52.11 -16.45 10.84
CA GLY A 10 -51.32 -17.57 10.31
C GLY A 10 -51.24 -17.45 8.79
N PHE A 11 -50.24 -16.77 8.23
CA PHE A 11 -49.82 -16.95 6.82
C PHE A 11 -48.31 -16.70 6.65
N SER A 12 -47.71 -17.61 5.90
CA SER A 12 -46.30 -17.87 5.68
C SER A 12 -46.06 -17.91 4.17
N VAL A 13 -45.10 -17.08 3.72
CA VAL A 13 -44.07 -17.26 2.67
C VAL A 13 -44.44 -17.78 1.25
N LEU A 14 -43.83 -17.10 0.24
CA LEU A 14 -43.04 -17.60 -0.91
C LEU A 14 -43.51 -17.28 -2.36
N SER A 15 -42.49 -16.94 -3.16
CA SER A 15 -42.34 -16.99 -4.64
C SER A 15 -43.01 -15.92 -5.52
N LEU A 16 -42.53 -15.53 -6.71
CA LEU A 16 -41.23 -15.45 -7.42
C LEU A 16 -41.63 -15.10 -8.89
N ILE A 17 -40.87 -14.24 -9.61
CA ILE A 17 -40.82 -14.09 -11.09
C ILE A 17 -42.10 -13.45 -11.71
N GLY A 18 -42.10 -12.39 -12.53
CA GLY A 18 -41.14 -11.85 -13.50
C GLY A 18 -41.81 -11.91 -14.89
N ILE A 19 -41.95 -10.78 -15.61
CA ILE A 19 -41.97 -10.65 -17.08
C ILE A 19 -42.01 -9.17 -17.49
N LEU A 20 -41.07 -8.87 -18.39
CA LEU A 20 -40.83 -7.69 -19.22
C LEU A 20 -42.07 -7.19 -19.99
N PHE A 21 -42.18 -5.87 -20.24
CA PHE A 21 -42.43 -5.35 -21.61
C PHE A 21 -41.91 -3.90 -21.73
N LEU A 22 -40.87 -3.75 -22.55
CA LEU A 22 -40.26 -2.50 -22.98
C LEU A 22 -40.89 -2.11 -24.32
N GLY A 23 -41.32 -0.86 -24.47
CA GLY A 23 -41.77 -0.31 -25.73
C GLY A 23 -41.27 1.11 -25.91
N LEU A 24 -40.35 1.33 -26.85
CA LEU A 24 -40.19 2.59 -27.59
C LEU A 24 -39.24 2.42 -28.79
N THR A 25 -39.84 2.45 -29.99
CA THR A 25 -39.44 3.10 -31.25
C THR A 25 -37.97 3.52 -31.50
N LEU A 26 -37.40 3.20 -32.68
CA LEU A 26 -37.40 4.02 -33.92
C LEU A 26 -36.56 3.35 -35.04
N LEU A 27 -36.98 3.53 -36.29
CA LEU A 27 -36.35 3.06 -37.55
C LEU A 27 -35.33 4.06 -38.13
N ALA A 28 -34.27 3.58 -38.81
CA ALA A 28 -33.83 3.98 -40.17
C ALA A 28 -32.45 3.35 -40.58
N PRO A 29 -32.17 3.16 -41.90
CA PRO A 29 -31.33 2.06 -42.41
C PRO A 29 -29.88 2.43 -42.80
N LEU A 30 -29.00 1.41 -42.79
CA LEU A 30 -27.63 1.45 -43.33
C LEU A 30 -27.62 1.48 -44.87
N ALA A 31 -26.85 2.42 -45.43
CA ALA A 31 -26.48 2.45 -46.84
C ALA A 31 -25.30 1.51 -47.11
N ALA A 32 -25.44 0.69 -48.15
CA ALA A 32 -24.38 -0.14 -48.71
C ALA A 32 -23.42 0.73 -49.55
N ALA A 33 -22.12 0.60 -49.30
CA ALA A 33 -21.08 1.17 -50.15
C ALA A 33 -20.37 0.05 -50.93
N SER A 34 -20.66 -0.02 -52.23
CA SER A 34 -19.85 -0.71 -53.22
C SER A 34 -18.80 0.28 -53.73
N SER A 35 -17.52 -0.07 -53.67
CA SER A 35 -16.47 0.72 -54.32
C SER A 35 -15.59 -0.16 -55.20
N SER A 36 -15.69 0.16 -56.48
CA SER A 36 -14.98 -0.28 -57.66
C SER A 36 -13.46 -0.17 -57.56
N SER A 37 -12.79 -1.21 -58.04
CA SER A 37 -11.37 -1.27 -58.37
C SER A 37 -11.02 -0.28 -59.48
N SER A 38 -10.13 0.66 -59.18
CA SER A 38 -9.49 1.55 -60.16
C SER A 38 -7.99 1.29 -60.14
N PHE A 39 -7.48 0.73 -61.24
CA PHE A 39 -6.05 0.55 -61.49
C PHE A 39 -5.48 1.88 -61.99
N SER A 40 -4.38 2.34 -61.40
CA SER A 40 -3.55 3.41 -61.96
C SER A 40 -2.08 3.23 -61.51
N PRO A 41 -1.13 3.70 -62.33
CA PRO A 41 0.13 3.02 -62.60
C PRO A 41 1.25 3.33 -61.59
N LEU A 42 2.27 2.45 -61.56
CA LEU A 42 3.46 2.56 -60.72
C LEU A 42 4.15 3.93 -60.83
N PRO A 43 4.53 4.56 -59.72
CA PRO A 43 5.54 5.60 -59.71
C PRO A 43 6.97 5.01 -59.85
N PRO A 44 7.90 5.77 -60.46
CA PRO A 44 9.22 5.29 -60.85
C PRO A 44 10.16 5.09 -59.66
N SER A 45 11.09 4.13 -59.79
CA SER A 45 12.18 3.87 -58.86
C SER A 45 12.99 5.15 -58.57
N PRO A 46 13.18 5.54 -57.30
CA PRO A 46 14.16 6.55 -56.97
C PRO A 46 15.54 5.89 -56.93
N SER A 47 16.37 6.24 -57.91
CA SER A 47 17.82 6.09 -57.81
C SER A 47 18.28 7.09 -56.74
N ALA A 48 18.18 6.74 -55.47
CA ALA A 48 18.78 7.48 -54.38
C ALA A 48 20.28 7.16 -54.36
N GLU A 49 21.11 8.19 -54.35
CA GLU A 49 22.53 8.07 -54.05
C GLU A 49 22.66 7.42 -52.67
N VAL A 50 23.00 6.14 -52.63
CA VAL A 50 23.18 5.39 -51.38
C VAL A 50 24.47 5.90 -50.74
N GLU A 51 24.34 6.63 -49.64
CA GLU A 51 25.48 7.03 -48.81
C GLU A 51 26.11 5.75 -48.25
N MET A 52 27.35 5.45 -48.64
CA MET A 52 28.09 4.25 -48.25
C MET A 52 29.04 4.58 -47.10
N LEU A 53 28.99 3.81 -46.02
CA LEU A 53 29.98 3.79 -44.95
C LEU A 53 31.04 2.74 -45.29
N CYS A 54 32.29 2.96 -44.90
CA CYS A 54 33.34 1.96 -45.05
C CYS A 54 33.91 1.60 -43.67
N SER A 55 34.27 0.34 -43.48
CA SER A 55 34.79 -0.15 -42.20
C SER A 55 36.03 0.66 -41.76
N PRO A 56 36.16 1.00 -40.46
CA PRO A 56 37.35 1.66 -39.92
C PRO A 56 38.63 0.81 -40.07
N THR A 57 38.48 -0.51 -40.15
CA THR A 57 39.60 -1.48 -40.20
C THR A 57 39.93 -1.94 -41.61
N ASP A 58 39.00 -1.85 -42.55
CA ASP A 58 39.20 -2.19 -43.96
C ASP A 58 38.50 -1.18 -44.88
N HIS A 59 39.28 -0.29 -45.49
CA HIS A 59 38.78 0.74 -46.39
C HIS A 59 38.23 0.21 -47.73
N GLY A 60 38.33 -1.11 -47.99
CA GLY A 60 37.70 -1.77 -49.13
C GLY A 60 36.31 -2.35 -48.85
N ASP A 61 35.91 -2.48 -47.58
CA ASP A 61 34.62 -3.03 -47.16
C ASP A 61 33.63 -1.90 -46.87
N CYS A 62 32.83 -1.55 -47.88
CA CYS A 62 31.85 -0.48 -47.79
C CYS A 62 30.42 -1.01 -47.88
N TYR A 63 29.56 -0.54 -46.98
CA TYR A 63 28.17 -0.94 -46.81
C TYR A 63 27.24 0.29 -46.76
N PRO A 64 25.94 0.13 -47.08
CA PRO A 64 24.99 1.23 -47.02
C PRO A 64 24.85 1.80 -45.60
N LYS A 65 24.81 3.12 -45.46
CA LYS A 65 24.59 3.81 -44.18
C LYS A 65 23.28 3.40 -43.51
N ILE A 66 22.23 3.17 -44.30
CA ILE A 66 20.95 2.68 -43.81
C ILE A 66 20.93 1.16 -43.95
N PHE A 67 20.58 0.46 -42.88
CA PHE A 67 20.45 -0.99 -42.86
C PHE A 67 19.37 -1.46 -43.84
N VAL A 68 19.71 -2.44 -44.67
CA VAL A 68 18.78 -3.06 -45.63
C VAL A 68 18.26 -4.37 -45.02
N PRO A 69 17.05 -4.39 -44.45
CA PRO A 69 16.50 -5.57 -43.80
C PRO A 69 16.18 -6.67 -44.81
N MET A 70 16.33 -7.91 -44.36
CA MET A 70 15.85 -9.11 -45.06
C MET A 70 14.98 -9.93 -44.10
N ASP A 71 14.39 -11.01 -44.60
CA ASP A 71 13.52 -11.88 -43.82
C ASP A 71 14.28 -12.69 -42.74
N GLU A 72 15.61 -12.80 -42.87
CA GLU A 72 16.51 -13.44 -41.90
C GLU A 72 17.30 -12.40 -41.10
N PHE A 73 17.71 -12.76 -39.88
CA PHE A 73 18.56 -11.92 -39.03
C PHE A 73 19.92 -11.68 -39.69
N GLN A 74 20.24 -10.41 -39.96
CA GLN A 74 21.54 -9.99 -40.44
C GLN A 74 22.22 -9.12 -39.40
N VAL A 75 23.55 -9.25 -39.31
CA VAL A 75 24.37 -8.42 -38.42
C VAL A 75 24.31 -6.97 -38.86
N VAL A 76 23.97 -6.09 -37.91
CA VAL A 76 24.01 -4.64 -38.09
C VAL A 76 25.46 -4.18 -37.93
N ARG A 77 25.98 -3.53 -38.97
CA ARG A 77 27.37 -3.05 -38.98
C ARG A 77 27.53 -1.78 -38.15
N GLU A 78 28.78 -1.46 -37.81
CA GLU A 78 29.12 -0.26 -37.04
C GLU A 78 28.64 1.00 -37.77
N GLU A 79 28.09 1.96 -37.00
CA GLU A 79 27.55 3.23 -37.49
C GLU A 79 26.38 3.12 -38.49
N GLN A 80 25.85 1.92 -38.71
CA GLN A 80 24.72 1.72 -39.60
C GLN A 80 23.39 2.13 -38.92
N GLU A 81 22.62 2.98 -39.59
CA GLU A 81 21.32 3.44 -39.12
C GLU A 81 20.26 2.37 -39.34
N ILE A 82 19.52 2.02 -38.28
CA ILE A 82 18.46 1.00 -38.34
C ILE A 82 17.10 1.68 -38.56
N PRO A 83 16.39 1.38 -39.67
CA PRO A 83 15.03 1.86 -39.86
C PRO A 83 14.07 1.42 -38.73
N PRO A 84 13.10 2.26 -38.33
CA PRO A 84 12.11 1.86 -37.34
C PRO A 84 11.21 0.74 -37.87
N GLY A 85 10.73 -0.13 -36.96
CA GLY A 85 9.80 -1.22 -37.30
C GLY A 85 10.47 -2.54 -37.71
N LEU A 86 11.77 -2.69 -37.43
CA LEU A 86 12.50 -3.96 -37.60
C LEU A 86 12.55 -4.76 -36.30
N HIS A 87 12.67 -6.07 -36.43
CA HIS A 87 12.90 -6.96 -35.29
C HIS A 87 14.39 -6.99 -34.99
N ILE A 88 14.81 -6.56 -33.80
CA ILE A 88 16.22 -6.42 -33.41
C ILE A 88 16.53 -7.34 -32.23
N ARG A 89 17.65 -8.05 -32.30
CA ARG A 89 18.18 -8.84 -31.18
C ARG A 89 19.66 -8.58 -30.96
N LEU A 90 20.13 -8.89 -29.76
CA LEU A 90 21.55 -8.89 -29.41
C LEU A 90 22.01 -10.35 -29.26
N ASN A 91 23.03 -10.73 -30.01
CA ASN A 91 23.67 -12.02 -29.82
C ASN A 91 24.48 -11.98 -28.52
N VAL A 92 24.02 -12.66 -27.47
CA VAL A 92 24.65 -12.60 -26.14
C VAL A 92 26.06 -13.20 -26.09
N ASN A 93 26.40 -14.06 -27.06
CA ASN A 93 27.71 -14.71 -27.12
C ASN A 93 28.74 -13.84 -27.84
N THR A 94 28.33 -13.06 -28.86
CA THR A 94 29.24 -12.22 -29.67
C THR A 94 29.13 -10.73 -29.34
N GLY A 95 28.03 -10.30 -28.70
CA GLY A 95 27.70 -8.89 -28.45
C GLY A 95 27.20 -8.15 -29.70
N GLU A 96 26.98 -8.84 -30.82
CA GLU A 96 26.61 -8.22 -32.09
C GLU A 96 25.10 -7.99 -32.17
N LYS A 97 24.71 -6.83 -32.72
CA LYS A 97 23.31 -6.51 -33.00
C LYS A 97 22.89 -7.14 -34.31
N GLU A 98 21.74 -7.78 -34.34
CA GLU A 98 21.17 -8.38 -35.54
C GLU A 98 19.76 -7.86 -35.76
N ALA A 99 19.37 -7.60 -37.01
CA ALA A 99 18.03 -7.11 -37.36
C ALA A 99 17.44 -7.85 -38.56
N LYS A 100 16.11 -7.98 -38.59
CA LYS A 100 15.34 -8.53 -39.72
C LYS A 100 14.02 -7.78 -39.92
N LEU A 101 13.37 -8.03 -41.06
CA LEU A 101 12.04 -7.50 -41.34
C LEU A 101 11.02 -8.07 -40.33
N TYR A 102 10.10 -7.22 -39.86
CA TYR A 102 9.05 -7.65 -38.96
C TYR A 102 8.00 -8.47 -39.71
N ASP A 103 7.84 -9.74 -39.34
CA ASP A 103 6.76 -10.61 -39.79
C ASP A 103 5.69 -10.74 -38.70
N PRO A 104 4.46 -10.24 -38.92
CA PRO A 104 3.37 -10.33 -37.93
C PRO A 104 2.89 -11.77 -37.67
N THR A 105 3.28 -12.76 -38.48
CA THR A 105 2.93 -14.17 -38.27
C THR A 105 3.86 -14.91 -37.30
N GLU A 106 4.98 -14.30 -36.91
CA GLU A 106 5.95 -14.85 -35.96
C GLU A 106 5.82 -14.26 -34.55
N ALA A 107 4.79 -13.46 -34.27
CA ALA A 107 4.61 -12.74 -33.00
C ALA A 107 4.47 -13.65 -31.75
N ASP A 108 4.21 -14.94 -31.94
CA ASP A 108 4.03 -15.94 -30.86
C ASP A 108 5.25 -16.90 -30.72
N ASP A 109 6.40 -16.61 -31.35
CA ASP A 109 7.60 -17.44 -31.21
C ASP A 109 8.36 -17.11 -29.90
N PRO A 110 8.45 -18.04 -28.93
CA PRO A 110 9.17 -17.83 -27.67
C PRO A 110 10.68 -17.65 -27.84
N ALA A 111 11.26 -17.93 -29.01
CA ALA A 111 12.64 -17.58 -29.34
C ALA A 111 12.83 -16.09 -29.67
N LEU A 112 11.74 -15.35 -29.87
CA LEU A 112 11.69 -13.91 -30.12
C LEU A 112 11.27 -13.12 -28.87
N GLU A 113 10.79 -13.79 -27.83
CA GLU A 113 10.59 -13.19 -26.51
C GLU A 113 11.95 -12.89 -25.89
N GLY A 114 12.23 -11.61 -25.62
CA GLY A 114 13.44 -11.20 -24.93
C GLY A 114 13.55 -11.89 -23.57
N PRO A 115 14.78 -12.07 -23.03
CA PRO A 115 14.95 -12.73 -21.75
C PRO A 115 14.10 -12.02 -20.67
N PRO A 116 13.37 -12.78 -19.82
CA PRO A 116 12.62 -12.19 -18.74
C PRO A 116 13.57 -11.37 -17.85
N VAL A 117 13.25 -10.10 -17.64
CA VAL A 117 13.94 -9.24 -16.67
C VAL A 117 13.50 -9.67 -15.26
N ASP A 118 13.93 -10.85 -14.84
CA ASP A 118 13.93 -11.22 -13.43
C ASP A 118 15.14 -10.57 -12.76
N GLY A 119 14.87 -9.71 -11.78
CA GLY A 119 15.85 -9.03 -10.95
C GLY A 119 16.62 -10.00 -10.05
N ALA A 120 17.52 -10.78 -10.64
CA ALA A 120 18.50 -11.57 -9.89
C ALA A 120 19.53 -10.61 -9.26
N LEU A 121 19.23 -10.20 -8.03
CA LEU A 121 20.12 -9.45 -7.16
C LEU A 121 21.32 -10.36 -6.81
N LEU A 122 22.46 -10.16 -7.46
CA LEU A 122 23.73 -10.76 -7.01
C LEU A 122 24.13 -10.05 -5.71
N VAL A 123 23.88 -10.71 -4.57
CA VAL A 123 24.46 -10.32 -3.29
C VAL A 123 25.95 -10.61 -3.37
N VAL A 124 26.75 -9.57 -3.59
CA VAL A 124 28.19 -9.62 -3.32
C VAL A 124 28.34 -9.50 -1.81
N GLU A 125 28.71 -10.59 -1.14
CA GLU A 125 29.12 -10.55 0.27
C GLU A 125 30.38 -9.66 0.37
N PRO A 126 30.35 -8.56 1.14
CA PRO A 126 31.56 -7.83 1.44
C PRO A 126 32.36 -8.63 2.47
N GLU A 127 33.59 -9.02 2.13
CA GLU A 127 34.53 -9.52 3.12
C GLU A 127 34.76 -8.46 4.19
N GLU A 128 34.65 -8.87 5.45
CA GLU A 128 34.97 -8.06 6.63
C GLU A 128 36.46 -7.69 6.61
N GLY A 129 36.79 -6.41 6.37
CA GLY A 129 38.17 -5.96 6.42
C GLY A 129 38.39 -4.49 6.13
N SER A 130 38.60 -3.71 7.21
CA SER A 130 39.11 -2.34 7.28
C SER A 130 38.26 -1.21 6.69
N GLU A 131 37.62 -0.48 7.60
CA GLU A 131 37.24 0.93 7.44
C GLU A 131 38.51 1.78 7.23
N GLU A 132 38.93 1.98 5.98
CA GLU A 132 39.57 3.22 5.57
C GLU A 132 38.90 3.71 4.28
N GLU A 133 38.42 4.95 4.31
CA GLU A 133 37.80 5.65 3.19
C GLU A 133 38.73 5.69 1.97
N MET A 134 38.61 4.71 1.08
CA MET A 134 39.11 4.86 -0.28
C MET A 134 38.14 5.76 -1.04
N LYS A 135 38.42 7.07 -1.08
CA LYS A 135 37.81 7.98 -2.05
C LYS A 135 38.15 7.47 -3.45
N VAL A 136 37.26 6.67 -4.02
CA VAL A 136 37.23 6.40 -5.46
C VAL A 136 36.91 7.74 -6.12
N VAL A 137 37.93 8.43 -6.61
CA VAL A 137 37.74 9.62 -7.44
C VAL A 137 37.22 9.12 -8.79
N PRO A 138 35.96 9.43 -9.16
CA PRO A 138 35.45 9.00 -10.45
C PRO A 138 36.28 9.61 -11.58
N PRO A 139 36.49 8.88 -12.69
CA PRO A 139 37.26 9.39 -13.82
C PRO A 139 36.66 10.69 -14.36
N PRO A 140 37.47 11.63 -14.87
CA PRO A 140 36.97 12.90 -15.39
C PRO A 140 35.96 12.66 -16.51
N GLY A 141 34.73 13.15 -16.34
CA GLY A 141 33.63 12.96 -17.30
C GLY A 141 32.65 11.82 -16.97
N ALA A 142 32.82 11.13 -15.84
CA ALA A 142 31.76 10.28 -15.31
C ALA A 142 30.53 11.15 -14.96
N PRO A 143 29.31 10.76 -15.38
CA PRO A 143 28.09 11.41 -14.92
C PRO A 143 28.04 11.38 -13.39
N GLU A 144 27.54 12.46 -12.79
CA GLU A 144 27.42 12.58 -11.34
C GLU A 144 26.57 11.42 -10.80
N TYR A 145 27.21 10.53 -10.04
CA TYR A 145 26.54 9.39 -9.43
C TYR A 145 25.67 9.91 -8.29
N GLU A 146 24.37 10.06 -8.54
CA GLU A 146 23.40 10.24 -7.46
C GLU A 146 23.38 8.97 -6.62
N PRO A 147 23.70 9.03 -5.32
CA PRO A 147 23.69 7.85 -4.47
C PRO A 147 22.28 7.25 -4.43
N VAL A 148 22.19 5.98 -4.83
CA VAL A 148 20.98 5.16 -4.76
C VAL A 148 20.43 5.24 -3.32
N GLY A 149 19.25 5.83 -3.15
CA GLY A 149 18.55 5.89 -1.86
C GLY A 149 18.24 7.30 -1.30
N LYS A 150 18.72 8.39 -1.92
CA LYS A 150 18.20 9.72 -1.57
C LYS A 150 16.81 9.91 -2.17
N ILE A 151 15.83 10.20 -1.31
CA ILE A 151 14.48 10.54 -1.73
C ILE A 151 14.55 11.86 -2.51
N LYS A 152 14.15 11.80 -3.79
CA LYS A 152 14.19 12.95 -4.71
C LYS A 152 13.03 13.88 -4.43
N GLU A 153 13.25 15.17 -4.65
CA GLU A 153 12.17 16.16 -4.61
C GLU A 153 11.25 15.96 -5.83
N PRO A 154 9.93 16.13 -5.68
CA PRO A 154 8.99 16.06 -6.79
C PRO A 154 9.30 17.09 -7.89
N GLN A 155 9.27 16.66 -9.17
CA GLN A 155 9.61 17.52 -10.31
C GLN A 155 8.57 18.63 -10.59
N GLU A 156 9.07 19.78 -11.05
CA GLU A 156 8.45 21.12 -11.04
C GLU A 156 7.11 21.32 -11.77
N GLN A 157 6.72 20.46 -12.72
CA GLN A 157 5.55 20.76 -13.59
C GLN A 157 4.19 20.60 -12.90
N GLY A 158 4.14 19.92 -11.75
CA GLY A 158 3.00 19.94 -10.82
C GLY A 158 3.37 20.27 -9.37
N SER A 159 4.67 20.37 -9.03
CA SER A 159 5.12 20.43 -7.64
C SER A 159 5.18 21.83 -7.02
N VAL A 160 5.09 22.91 -7.81
CA VAL A 160 5.14 24.28 -7.26
C VAL A 160 3.91 24.56 -6.39
N ASP A 161 2.72 24.16 -6.85
CA ASP A 161 1.48 24.34 -6.11
C ASP A 161 1.47 23.45 -4.86
N ASP A 162 1.85 22.18 -4.99
CA ASP A 162 1.96 21.22 -3.88
C ASP A 162 2.96 21.66 -2.81
N TYR A 163 4.12 22.20 -3.20
CA TYR A 163 5.15 22.66 -2.25
C TYR A 163 4.65 23.86 -1.45
N SER A 164 3.99 24.81 -2.11
CA SER A 164 3.43 25.99 -1.44
C SER A 164 2.28 25.62 -0.49
N ALA A 165 1.42 24.69 -0.91
CA ALA A 165 0.34 24.14 -0.10
C ALA A 165 0.90 23.35 1.09
N PHE A 166 1.93 22.54 0.88
CA PHE A 166 2.63 21.81 1.95
C PHE A 166 3.22 22.75 3.00
N GLY A 167 3.92 23.81 2.58
CA GLY A 167 4.50 24.78 3.50
C GLY A 167 3.45 25.50 4.35
N ALA A 168 2.32 25.89 3.73
CA ALA A 168 1.21 26.55 4.41
C ALA A 168 0.51 25.61 5.40
N THR A 169 0.22 24.37 4.99
CA THR A 169 -0.43 23.36 5.84
C THR A 169 0.43 22.97 7.04
N MET A 170 1.73 22.76 6.83
CA MET A 170 2.70 22.49 7.90
C MET A 170 2.78 23.63 8.92
N SER A 171 2.70 24.88 8.45
CA SER A 171 2.71 26.04 9.35
C SER A 171 1.44 26.11 10.20
N ALA A 172 0.27 25.92 9.58
CA ALA A 172 -1.01 25.91 10.28
C ALA A 172 -1.15 24.76 11.29
N LEU A 173 -0.61 23.58 10.97
CA LEU A 173 -0.62 22.44 11.87
C LEU A 173 0.11 22.74 13.19
N LYS A 174 1.26 23.43 13.13
CA LYS A 174 2.05 23.79 14.32
C LYS A 174 1.34 24.77 15.25
N GLU A 175 0.52 25.67 14.71
CA GLU A 175 -0.28 26.61 15.49
C GLU A 175 -1.34 25.88 16.35
N THR A 176 -1.72 24.66 15.98
CA THR A 176 -2.66 23.83 16.75
C THR A 176 -2.13 23.50 18.15
N LEU A 177 -0.81 23.33 18.31
CA LEU A 177 -0.21 22.99 19.61
C LEU A 177 -0.08 24.19 20.55
N THR A 178 -0.03 25.42 20.03
CA THR A 178 0.22 26.63 20.83
C THR A 178 -1.06 27.23 21.42
N GLY A 179 -2.21 26.60 21.22
CA GLY A 179 -3.49 27.07 21.76
C GLY A 179 -3.94 28.39 21.14
N GLY A 180 -3.50 28.68 19.91
CA GLY A 180 -4.01 29.80 19.12
C GLY A 180 -5.53 29.75 19.06
N LYS A 181 -6.19 30.91 19.03
CA LYS A 181 -7.63 30.97 18.79
C LYS A 181 -7.91 30.41 17.41
N VAL A 182 -8.33 29.15 17.40
CA VAL A 182 -8.79 28.49 16.19
C VAL A 182 -10.16 29.09 15.85
N ASP A 183 -10.14 30.26 15.19
CA ASP A 183 -11.21 30.68 14.24
C ASP A 183 -11.20 29.75 13.00
N THR A 184 -10.38 28.69 13.04
CA THR A 184 -9.80 27.93 11.95
C THR A 184 -10.10 26.43 12.02
N ALA A 185 -11.14 25.96 12.71
CA ALA A 185 -11.42 24.51 12.77
C ALA A 185 -11.64 23.95 11.36
N GLN A 186 -12.37 24.69 10.53
CA GLN A 186 -12.56 24.38 9.12
C GLN A 186 -11.27 24.48 8.29
N ALA A 187 -10.42 25.48 8.59
CA ALA A 187 -9.15 25.65 7.89
C ALA A 187 -8.14 24.56 8.27
N LEU A 188 -8.11 24.12 9.53
CA LEU A 188 -7.31 23.00 10.00
C LEU A 188 -7.76 21.71 9.31
N VAL A 189 -9.06 21.44 9.29
CA VAL A 189 -9.63 20.29 8.58
C VAL A 189 -9.18 20.28 7.11
N HIS A 190 -9.34 21.40 6.41
CA HIS A 190 -8.94 21.52 5.01
C HIS A 190 -7.43 21.30 4.83
N ASN A 191 -6.61 21.86 5.72
CA ASN A 191 -5.17 21.68 5.68
C ASN A 191 -4.75 20.23 5.93
N LEU A 192 -5.48 19.51 6.79
CA LEU A 192 -5.27 18.09 7.03
C LEU A 192 -5.69 17.23 5.82
N GLU A 193 -6.69 17.63 5.04
CA GLU A 193 -7.06 16.94 3.79
C GLU A 193 -5.91 17.03 2.77
N ILE A 194 -5.40 18.24 2.53
CA ILE A 194 -4.24 18.46 1.65
C ILE A 194 -3.04 17.66 2.13
N LEU A 195 -2.77 17.68 3.44
CA LEU A 195 -1.63 16.96 4.01
C LEU A 195 -1.79 15.44 3.90
N ASP A 196 -3.00 14.90 4.01
CA ASP A 196 -3.30 13.47 3.85
C ASP A 196 -3.02 13.00 2.42
N GLU A 197 -3.42 13.78 1.42
CA GLU A 197 -3.10 13.49 0.01
C GLU A 197 -1.58 13.45 -0.23
N LEU A 198 -0.85 14.45 0.28
CA LEU A 198 0.60 14.54 0.12
C LEU A 198 1.37 13.49 0.94
N ALA A 199 0.87 13.07 2.10
CA ALA A 199 1.58 12.16 3.01
C ALA A 199 1.89 10.78 2.42
N HIS A 200 1.16 10.35 1.38
CA HIS A 200 1.40 9.08 0.69
C HIS A 200 2.64 9.13 -0.22
N ASP A 201 3.12 10.32 -0.59
CA ASP A 201 4.36 10.50 -1.31
C ASP A 201 5.56 10.33 -0.37
N ILE A 202 6.57 9.61 -0.85
CA ILE A 202 7.75 9.25 -0.07
C ILE A 202 8.55 10.48 0.41
N TYR A 203 8.59 11.56 -0.38
CA TYR A 203 9.27 12.80 -0.02
C TYR A 203 8.49 13.60 1.01
N TYR A 204 7.20 13.85 0.77
CA TYR A 204 6.39 14.63 1.72
C TYR A 204 6.19 13.88 3.04
N GLY A 205 6.00 12.55 3.02
CA GLY A 205 5.99 11.72 4.23
C GLY A 205 7.27 11.84 5.07
N LEU A 206 8.44 11.91 4.40
CA LEU A 206 9.69 12.20 5.10
C LEU A 206 9.70 13.61 5.69
N LYS A 207 9.29 14.64 4.93
CA LYS A 207 9.27 16.03 5.43
C LYS A 207 8.33 16.24 6.61
N ILE A 208 7.19 15.55 6.64
CA ILE A 208 6.27 15.55 7.78
C ILE A 208 6.94 14.99 9.04
N THR A 209 7.66 13.88 8.89
CA THR A 209 8.28 13.17 10.03
C THR A 209 9.62 13.79 10.47
N GLU A 210 10.31 14.54 9.60
CA GLU A 210 11.47 15.35 9.94
C GLU A 210 11.10 16.49 10.90
N ASP A 211 9.93 17.10 10.72
CA ASP A 211 9.45 18.22 11.51
C ASP A 211 8.85 17.78 12.87
N GLU A 212 9.52 18.14 13.96
CA GLU A 212 9.13 17.70 15.30
C GLU A 212 7.80 18.28 15.77
N ASP A 213 7.49 19.54 15.43
CA ASP A 213 6.28 20.19 15.90
C ASP A 213 5.05 19.68 15.15
N ALA A 214 5.17 19.48 13.84
CA ALA A 214 4.13 18.84 13.04
C ALA A 214 3.85 17.41 13.54
N LEU A 215 4.90 16.63 13.81
CA LEU A 215 4.76 15.27 14.31
C LEU A 215 4.04 15.23 15.66
N LYS A 216 4.44 16.09 16.61
CA LYS A 216 3.74 16.23 17.91
C LYS A 216 2.27 16.61 17.73
N ALA A 217 1.95 17.51 16.79
CA ALA A 217 0.59 17.95 16.52
C ALA A 217 -0.28 16.79 16.00
N LEU A 218 0.21 16.03 15.02
CA LEU A 218 -0.49 14.86 14.47
C LEU A 218 -0.73 13.79 15.54
N PHE A 219 0.28 13.50 16.36
CA PHE A 219 0.13 12.56 17.46
C PHE A 219 -0.89 13.01 18.51
N CYS A 220 -0.98 14.32 18.79
CA CYS A 220 -2.02 14.85 19.67
C CYS A 220 -3.42 14.80 19.04
N LEU A 221 -3.56 15.13 17.75
CA LEU A 221 -4.84 15.04 17.05
C LEU A 221 -5.34 13.59 16.96
N MET A 222 -4.48 12.62 16.64
CA MET A 222 -4.79 11.19 16.63
C MET A 222 -5.13 10.62 18.03
N ASN A 223 -4.89 11.39 19.10
CA ASN A 223 -5.18 10.98 20.48
C ASN A 223 -6.08 12.01 21.15
N PRO A 224 -7.35 12.09 20.72
CA PRO A 224 -8.19 13.24 21.03
C PRO A 224 -8.38 13.41 22.54
N SER A 225 -8.13 14.64 23.00
CA SER A 225 -8.51 15.14 24.32
C SER A 225 -9.82 15.94 24.21
N GLU A 226 -10.36 16.40 25.34
CA GLU A 226 -11.53 17.30 25.31
C GLU A 226 -11.27 18.55 24.45
N ALA A 227 -10.06 19.12 24.49
CA ALA A 227 -9.70 20.29 23.71
C ALA A 227 -9.67 20.02 22.20
N THR A 228 -9.22 18.83 21.77
CA THR A 228 -9.18 18.50 20.34
C THR A 228 -10.54 18.03 19.82
N LYS A 229 -11.42 17.49 20.67
CA LYS A 229 -12.80 17.13 20.28
C LYS A 229 -13.63 18.35 19.89
N GLU A 230 -13.33 19.52 20.46
CA GLU A 230 -13.97 20.79 20.08
C GLU A 230 -13.67 21.20 18.63
N LEU A 231 -12.66 20.59 17.99
CA LEU A 231 -12.31 20.81 16.58
C LEU A 231 -13.18 20.00 15.61
N ASN A 232 -13.95 19.02 16.10
CA ASN A 232 -14.77 18.18 15.24
C ASN A 232 -15.94 19.01 14.67
N THR A 233 -16.03 19.06 13.34
CA THR A 233 -17.15 19.70 12.63
C THR A 233 -18.06 18.63 12.01
N VAL A 234 -19.24 19.03 11.54
CA VAL A 234 -20.19 18.09 10.95
C VAL A 234 -19.56 17.42 9.72
N GLY A 235 -19.26 16.13 9.84
CA GLY A 235 -18.65 15.34 8.76
C GLY A 235 -17.13 15.42 8.66
N SER A 236 -16.44 16.13 9.56
CA SER A 236 -14.97 16.15 9.61
C SER A 236 -14.40 15.79 10.97
N PHE A 237 -13.37 14.95 10.94
CA PHE A 237 -12.76 14.30 12.09
C PHE A 237 -11.24 14.42 12.01
N PRO A 238 -10.65 15.50 12.58
CA PRO A 238 -9.20 15.72 12.59
C PRO A 238 -8.39 14.53 13.14
N GLU A 239 -8.96 13.78 14.08
CA GLU A 239 -8.34 12.58 14.64
C GLU A 239 -8.17 11.46 13.61
N PHE A 240 -9.13 11.31 12.69
CA PHE A 240 -9.05 10.36 11.59
C PHE A 240 -8.00 10.78 10.58
N GLN A 241 -8.00 12.06 10.18
CA GLN A 241 -7.04 12.57 9.20
C GLN A 241 -5.61 12.50 9.72
N ALA A 242 -5.39 12.86 10.99
CA ALA A 242 -4.07 12.74 11.60
C ALA A 242 -3.55 11.29 11.64
N ALA A 243 -4.45 10.32 11.89
CA ALA A 243 -4.10 8.91 11.81
C ALA A 243 -3.76 8.49 10.37
N SER A 244 -4.55 8.92 9.38
CA SER A 244 -4.29 8.64 7.96
C SER A 244 -2.97 9.24 7.48
N ILE A 245 -2.67 10.49 7.83
CA ILE A 245 -1.40 11.17 7.51
C ILE A 245 -0.22 10.39 8.08
N LEU A 246 -0.27 10.00 9.35
CA LEU A 246 0.80 9.21 9.98
C LEU A 246 0.94 7.83 9.33
N ALA A 247 -0.17 7.19 8.93
CA ALA A 247 -0.15 5.93 8.20
C ALA A 247 0.50 6.10 6.83
N GLY A 248 0.04 7.06 6.02
CA GLY A 248 0.58 7.35 4.68
C GLY A 248 2.06 7.70 4.72
N ALA A 249 2.47 8.55 5.67
CA ALA A 249 3.86 8.99 5.80
C ALA A 249 4.84 7.87 6.17
N THR A 250 4.39 6.85 6.91
CA THR A 250 5.28 5.79 7.44
C THR A 250 5.12 4.44 6.73
N GLN A 251 3.98 4.18 6.09
CA GLN A 251 3.76 2.93 5.37
C GLN A 251 4.64 2.88 4.12
N ASN A 252 5.43 1.81 4.00
CA ASN A 252 6.41 1.63 2.92
C ASN A 252 7.46 2.77 2.83
N ASN A 253 7.68 3.52 3.92
CA ASN A 253 8.66 4.60 4.00
C ASN A 253 9.57 4.43 5.23
N PRO A 254 10.61 3.56 5.14
CA PRO A 254 11.48 3.26 6.27
C PRO A 254 12.27 4.48 6.77
N THR A 255 12.58 5.44 5.88
CA THR A 255 13.29 6.68 6.24
C THR A 255 12.42 7.58 7.11
N ALA A 256 11.15 7.75 6.75
CA ALA A 256 10.19 8.49 7.56
C ALA A 256 9.93 7.78 8.91
N LEU A 257 9.78 6.46 8.91
CA LEU A 257 9.66 5.68 10.14
C LEU A 257 10.86 5.86 11.07
N ALA A 258 12.08 5.85 10.54
CA ALA A 258 13.30 6.11 11.31
C ALA A 258 13.32 7.52 11.94
N GLN A 259 12.78 8.53 11.25
CA GLN A 259 12.62 9.87 11.82
C GLN A 259 11.64 9.89 13.00
N VAL A 260 10.55 9.12 12.93
CA VAL A 260 9.61 8.96 14.04
C VAL A 260 10.26 8.22 15.21
N ALA A 261 10.95 7.10 14.95
CA ALA A 261 11.65 6.31 15.96
C ALA A 261 12.66 7.16 16.75
N LYS A 262 13.46 7.97 16.04
CA LYS A 262 14.41 8.92 16.66
C LYS A 262 13.75 9.90 17.64
N LYS A 263 12.50 10.31 17.35
CA LYS A 263 11.73 11.27 18.16
C LYS A 263 10.79 10.58 19.15
N TRP A 264 10.72 9.25 19.17
CA TRP A 264 9.74 8.48 19.95
C TRP A 264 9.74 8.77 21.46
N PRO A 265 10.90 8.94 22.14
CA PRO A 265 10.91 9.30 23.56
C PRO A 265 10.25 10.67 23.82
N ALA A 266 10.47 11.65 22.95
CA ALA A 266 9.86 12.98 23.08
C ALA A 266 8.36 12.94 22.78
N ILE A 267 7.93 12.11 21.82
CA ILE A 267 6.51 11.92 21.48
C ILE A 267 5.77 11.25 22.63
N THR A 268 6.32 10.18 23.21
CA THR A 268 5.66 9.45 24.29
C THR A 268 5.58 10.26 25.58
N ALA A 269 6.58 11.10 25.87
CA ALA A 269 6.57 12.04 27.00
C ALA A 269 5.71 13.30 26.77
N LEU A 270 5.18 13.50 25.56
CA LEU A 270 4.39 14.68 25.22
C LEU A 270 3.10 14.75 26.04
N THR A 271 2.77 15.93 26.55
CA THR A 271 1.43 16.22 27.11
C THR A 271 0.65 17.08 26.13
N CYS A 272 -0.37 16.50 25.51
CA CYS A 272 -1.21 17.20 24.53
C CYS A 272 -2.09 18.28 25.18
N PRO A 273 -2.48 19.34 24.44
CA PRO A 273 -3.43 20.33 24.91
C PRO A 273 -4.70 19.68 25.47
N GLY A 274 -5.18 20.15 26.63
CA GLY A 274 -6.35 19.58 27.32
C GLY A 274 -6.12 18.22 28.00
N SER A 275 -4.88 17.70 28.00
CA SER A 275 -4.49 16.48 28.73
C SER A 275 -3.78 16.78 30.05
N LYS A 276 -3.96 15.88 31.04
CA LYS A 276 -3.14 15.81 32.26
C LYS A 276 -2.13 14.67 32.27
N ALA A 277 -2.24 13.75 31.31
CA ALA A 277 -1.39 12.57 31.21
C ALA A 277 -0.52 12.65 29.96
N GLU A 278 0.66 12.04 30.06
CA GLU A 278 1.57 11.85 28.93
C GLU A 278 0.90 10.98 27.85
N LEU A 279 1.26 11.25 26.59
CA LEU A 279 0.71 10.60 25.43
C LEU A 279 0.98 9.10 25.45
N GLY A 280 2.18 8.69 25.86
CA GLY A 280 2.58 7.28 25.90
C GLY A 280 1.62 6.41 26.72
N GLY A 281 1.07 6.93 27.82
CA GLY A 281 0.11 6.20 28.66
C GLY A 281 -1.28 6.02 28.03
N ARG A 282 -1.59 6.71 26.93
CA ARG A 282 -2.91 6.70 26.30
C ARG A 282 -2.92 6.45 24.80
N LEU A 283 -1.75 6.40 24.17
CA LEU A 283 -1.57 6.23 22.73
C LEU A 283 -2.42 5.07 22.17
N TYR A 284 -2.45 3.95 22.90
CA TYR A 284 -3.14 2.72 22.48
C TYR A 284 -4.56 2.55 23.02
N ASN A 285 -5.02 3.41 23.93
CA ASN A 285 -6.32 3.22 24.61
C ASN A 285 -7.53 3.49 23.70
N VAL A 286 -7.34 4.14 22.56
CA VAL A 286 -8.46 4.57 21.71
C VAL A 286 -8.84 3.53 20.65
N LEU A 287 -8.20 2.34 20.66
CA LEU A 287 -8.45 1.31 19.66
C LEU A 287 -9.81 0.63 19.85
N ALA A 288 -10.29 0.34 21.06
CA ALA A 288 -11.67 -0.09 21.29
C ALA A 288 -12.01 -0.10 22.80
N SER A 289 -11.61 0.95 23.53
CA SER A 289 -11.83 0.94 24.98
C SER A 289 -13.32 0.97 25.33
N THR A 290 -13.70 0.06 26.22
CA THR A 290 -14.99 0.04 26.95
C THR A 290 -15.29 1.31 27.75
N SER A 291 -14.29 2.18 27.93
CA SER A 291 -14.45 3.49 28.59
C SER A 291 -14.89 4.61 27.65
N ASN A 292 -14.88 4.40 26.32
CA ASN A 292 -15.52 5.30 25.37
C ASN A 292 -16.96 4.83 25.11
N PRO A 293 -17.98 5.62 25.45
CA PRO A 293 -19.37 5.20 25.26
C PRO A 293 -19.79 5.04 23.80
N ASN A 294 -19.04 5.61 22.84
CA ASN A 294 -19.29 5.48 21.40
C ASN A 294 -17.96 5.40 20.62
N PRO A 295 -17.31 4.23 20.58
CA PRO A 295 -16.11 4.05 19.79
C PRO A 295 -16.45 4.15 18.29
N ASN A 296 -15.60 4.86 17.52
CA ASN A 296 -15.82 5.09 16.09
C ASN A 296 -15.01 4.07 15.27
N PRO A 297 -15.66 3.17 14.50
CA PRO A 297 -14.96 2.13 13.73
C PRO A 297 -14.02 2.71 12.66
N ARG A 298 -14.40 3.82 12.02
CA ARG A 298 -13.58 4.45 10.96
C ARG A 298 -12.27 5.00 11.51
N PHE A 299 -12.37 5.73 12.62
CA PHE A 299 -11.20 6.24 13.31
C PHE A 299 -10.33 5.11 13.86
N THR A 300 -10.94 4.07 14.44
CA THR A 300 -10.23 2.88 14.90
C THR A 300 -9.42 2.25 13.78
N LYS A 301 -10.04 2.04 12.61
CA LYS A 301 -9.36 1.51 11.42
C LYS A 301 -8.15 2.37 11.02
N ALA A 302 -8.31 3.69 10.95
CA ALA A 302 -7.22 4.61 10.60
C ALA A 302 -6.09 4.59 11.64
N LYS A 303 -6.43 4.58 12.93
CA LYS A 303 -5.46 4.50 14.02
C LYS A 303 -4.71 3.17 14.02
N THR A 304 -5.39 2.05 13.78
CA THR A 304 -4.75 0.74 13.59
C THR A 304 -3.80 0.77 12.38
N ALA A 305 -4.16 1.46 11.30
CA ALA A 305 -3.28 1.63 10.14
C ALA A 305 -2.00 2.40 10.49
N ALA A 306 -2.12 3.53 11.18
CA ALA A 306 -0.99 4.32 11.64
C ALA A 306 -0.06 3.49 12.54
N LEU A 307 -0.64 2.81 13.53
CA LEU A 307 0.14 1.96 14.42
C LEU A 307 0.82 0.80 13.67
N SER A 308 0.18 0.22 12.65
CA SER A 308 0.76 -0.87 11.85
C SER A 308 2.08 -0.46 11.19
N GLY A 309 2.14 0.76 10.66
CA GLY A 309 3.39 1.32 10.11
C GLY A 309 4.42 1.58 11.21
N LEU A 310 3.99 2.17 12.32
CA LEU A 310 4.87 2.56 13.43
C LEU A 310 5.54 1.36 14.13
N VAL A 311 4.80 0.27 14.38
CA VAL A 311 5.35 -0.91 15.08
C VAL A 311 6.29 -1.76 14.22
N ARG A 312 6.55 -1.38 12.97
CA ARG A 312 7.64 -1.98 12.19
C ARG A 312 9.01 -1.64 12.77
N ASP A 313 9.12 -0.50 13.46
CA ASP A 313 10.29 -0.17 14.26
C ASP A 313 10.34 -1.02 15.55
N LYS A 314 11.53 -1.51 15.89
CA LYS A 314 11.72 -2.42 17.03
C LYS A 314 11.37 -1.77 18.37
N ASP A 315 11.81 -0.54 18.62
CA ASP A 315 11.61 0.10 19.91
C ASP A 315 10.15 0.49 20.11
N ILE A 316 9.51 0.96 19.03
CA ILE A 316 8.06 1.22 19.02
C ILE A 316 7.26 -0.07 19.22
N LYS A 317 7.66 -1.18 18.58
CA LYS A 317 7.01 -2.50 18.76
C LYS A 317 7.06 -2.96 20.21
N MET A 318 8.23 -2.86 20.84
CA MET A 318 8.39 -3.27 22.24
C MET A 318 7.58 -2.38 23.19
N ASP A 319 7.53 -1.07 22.93
CA ASP A 319 6.68 -0.14 23.69
C ASP A 319 5.18 -0.48 23.56
N PHE A 320 4.73 -0.79 22.34
CA PHE A 320 3.38 -1.23 22.05
C PHE A 320 3.00 -2.50 22.83
N LEU A 321 3.86 -3.52 22.81
CA LEU A 321 3.64 -4.76 23.54
C LEU A 321 3.63 -4.52 25.06
N ALA A 322 4.58 -3.75 25.58
CA ALA A 322 4.71 -3.47 27.01
C ALA A 322 3.50 -2.72 27.59
N LYS A 323 2.85 -1.87 26.77
CA LYS A 323 1.65 -1.13 27.15
C LYS A 323 0.33 -1.85 26.83
N GLY A 324 0.38 -3.17 26.57
CA GLY A 324 -0.81 -3.99 26.37
C GLY A 324 -1.51 -3.76 25.04
N GLY A 325 -0.79 -3.30 24.01
CA GLY A 325 -1.35 -3.00 22.69
C GLY A 325 -2.11 -4.18 22.06
N MET A 326 -1.63 -5.41 22.26
CA MET A 326 -2.34 -6.61 21.78
C MET A 326 -3.70 -6.81 22.47
N SER A 327 -3.85 -6.47 23.75
CA SER A 327 -5.17 -6.54 24.38
C SER A 327 -6.12 -5.49 23.79
N ARG A 328 -5.61 -4.30 23.45
CA ARG A 328 -6.39 -3.24 22.80
C ARG A 328 -6.82 -3.58 21.38
N LEU A 329 -6.01 -4.32 20.63
CA LEU A 329 -6.40 -4.85 19.32
C LEU A 329 -7.46 -5.95 19.44
N LEU A 330 -7.35 -6.81 20.45
CA LEU A 330 -8.36 -7.83 20.70
C LEU A 330 -9.72 -7.22 21.08
N GLU A 331 -9.74 -6.11 21.83
CA GLU A 331 -10.97 -5.34 22.09
C GLU A 331 -11.70 -4.93 20.80
N VAL A 332 -10.98 -4.66 19.70
CA VAL A 332 -11.55 -4.30 18.40
C VAL A 332 -12.19 -5.52 17.73
N ILE A 333 -11.51 -6.68 17.78
CA ILE A 333 -12.03 -7.94 17.24
C ILE A 333 -13.34 -8.33 17.93
N LEU A 334 -13.46 -8.05 19.22
CA LEU A 334 -14.64 -8.33 20.02
C LEU A 334 -15.81 -7.35 19.82
N GLN A 335 -15.64 -6.29 19.03
CA GLN A 335 -16.76 -5.39 18.74
C GLN A 335 -17.81 -6.08 17.86
N GLU A 336 -19.08 -5.81 18.16
CA GLU A 336 -20.21 -6.32 17.38
C GLU A 336 -20.68 -5.26 16.37
N GLY A 337 -21.25 -5.72 15.25
CA GLY A 337 -21.79 -4.85 14.20
C GLY A 337 -20.96 -4.88 12.92
N THR A 338 -21.65 -4.73 11.78
CA THR A 338 -21.04 -4.80 10.44
C THR A 338 -20.20 -3.57 10.09
N ASP A 339 -20.39 -2.47 10.80
CA ASP A 339 -19.58 -1.25 10.70
C ASP A 339 -18.14 -1.46 11.21
N TRP A 340 -17.91 -2.47 12.05
CA TRP A 340 -16.61 -2.85 12.57
C TRP A 340 -15.76 -3.70 11.63
N GLU A 341 -16.34 -4.28 10.58
CA GLU A 341 -15.61 -5.21 9.68
C GLU A 341 -14.34 -4.61 9.10
N GLY A 342 -14.40 -3.34 8.67
CA GLY A 342 -13.23 -2.65 8.15
C GLY A 342 -12.11 -2.46 9.19
N ALA A 343 -12.47 -2.29 10.46
CA ALA A 343 -11.51 -2.18 11.57
C ALA A 343 -10.96 -3.56 11.96
N LYS A 344 -11.81 -4.57 12.09
CA LYS A 344 -11.40 -5.96 12.39
C LYS A 344 -10.45 -6.52 11.34
N THR A 345 -10.77 -6.32 10.05
CA THR A 345 -9.88 -6.69 8.93
C THR A 345 -8.53 -6.00 9.07
N LYS A 346 -8.50 -4.70 9.41
CA LYS A 346 -7.25 -3.96 9.55
C LYS A 346 -6.43 -4.44 10.76
N VAL A 347 -7.08 -4.83 11.86
CA VAL A 347 -6.43 -5.48 13.01
C VAL A 347 -5.85 -6.83 12.62
N SER A 348 -6.60 -7.63 11.85
CA SER A 348 -6.10 -8.90 11.33
C SER A 348 -4.80 -8.69 10.55
N HIS A 349 -4.79 -7.81 9.55
CA HIS A 349 -3.58 -7.53 8.78
C HIS A 349 -2.45 -6.97 9.65
N PHE A 350 -2.75 -6.07 10.60
CA PHE A 350 -1.75 -5.57 11.55
C PHE A 350 -1.04 -6.73 12.26
N VAL A 351 -1.80 -7.70 12.79
CA VAL A 351 -1.24 -8.79 13.58
C VAL A 351 -0.45 -9.75 12.71
N GLN A 352 -0.98 -10.07 11.53
CA GLN A 352 -0.30 -10.92 10.56
C GLN A 352 1.04 -10.30 10.13
N ASP A 353 1.00 -9.07 9.61
CA ASP A 353 2.17 -8.40 9.03
C ASP A 353 3.31 -8.16 10.03
N ASN A 354 2.98 -7.90 11.30
CA ASN A 354 3.98 -7.46 12.28
C ASN A 354 4.47 -8.57 13.23
N PHE A 355 3.72 -9.67 13.35
CA PHE A 355 3.99 -10.72 14.34
C PHE A 355 3.92 -12.16 13.82
N LEU A 356 3.14 -12.45 12.77
CA LEU A 356 2.88 -13.83 12.34
C LEU A 356 3.38 -14.16 10.93
N ASP A 357 3.77 -13.18 10.12
CA ASP A 357 4.21 -13.39 8.74
C ASP A 357 5.64 -12.90 8.50
N GLU A 358 6.58 -13.84 8.42
CA GLU A 358 7.99 -13.54 8.15
C GLU A 358 8.20 -12.86 6.79
N SER A 359 7.37 -13.17 5.79
CA SER A 359 7.47 -12.56 4.45
C SER A 359 7.13 -11.07 4.47
N MET A 360 6.33 -10.64 5.45
CA MET A 360 5.97 -9.24 5.68
C MET A 360 6.93 -8.51 6.64
N GLY A 361 7.98 -9.20 7.10
CA GLY A 361 9.00 -8.68 8.02
C GLY A 361 8.73 -8.95 9.49
N ALA A 362 7.81 -9.86 9.85
CA ALA A 362 7.60 -10.26 11.23
C ALA A 362 8.77 -11.09 11.77
N VAL A 363 9.11 -10.87 13.04
CA VAL A 363 10.02 -11.75 13.79
C VAL A 363 9.16 -12.67 14.65
N LEU A 364 9.10 -13.95 14.30
CA LEU A 364 8.27 -14.92 15.00
C LEU A 364 8.71 -15.09 16.46
N GLY A 365 7.75 -15.41 17.33
CA GLY A 365 7.99 -15.64 18.75
C GLY A 365 8.11 -14.36 19.60
N VAL A 366 8.14 -13.17 18.98
CA VAL A 366 7.97 -11.90 19.71
C VAL A 366 6.56 -11.82 20.30
N TRP A 367 5.55 -12.27 19.54
CA TRP A 367 4.18 -12.49 19.98
C TRP A 367 3.52 -13.53 19.05
N PRO A 368 2.62 -14.40 19.54
CA PRO A 368 2.23 -14.58 20.94
C PRO A 368 3.35 -15.20 21.78
N PRO A 369 3.43 -14.87 23.08
CA PRO A 369 4.36 -15.55 23.97
C PRO A 369 3.97 -17.03 24.13
N PRO A 370 4.93 -17.92 24.43
CA PRO A 370 4.62 -19.32 24.67
C PRO A 370 3.60 -19.47 25.81
N PRO A 371 2.65 -20.41 25.69
CA PRO A 371 1.64 -20.63 26.71
C PRO A 371 2.32 -21.00 28.04
N LYS A 372 1.87 -20.38 29.13
CA LYS A 372 2.31 -20.77 30.47
C LYS A 372 1.66 -22.10 30.83
N GLU A 373 2.47 -23.12 31.08
CA GLU A 373 1.98 -24.45 31.47
C GLU A 373 1.07 -24.37 32.71
N GLY A 374 -0.06 -25.09 32.69
CA GLY A 374 -0.92 -25.30 33.85
C GLY A 374 -2.03 -24.27 34.10
N ARG A 375 -2.22 -23.26 33.24
CA ARG A 375 -3.37 -22.34 33.31
C ARG A 375 -4.33 -22.57 32.14
N VAL A 376 -5.54 -23.03 32.44
CA VAL A 376 -6.68 -22.99 31.50
C VAL A 376 -7.20 -21.55 31.48
N LEU A 377 -7.30 -20.95 30.29
CA LEU A 377 -7.92 -19.65 30.10
C LEU A 377 -9.39 -19.85 29.74
N GLU A 378 -10.29 -19.20 30.46
CA GLU A 378 -11.74 -19.26 30.16
C GLU A 378 -12.11 -18.37 28.96
N CYS A 379 -11.24 -17.40 28.62
CA CYS A 379 -11.46 -16.43 27.53
C CYS A 379 -12.77 -15.64 27.62
N GLU A 380 -13.32 -15.60 28.83
CA GLU A 380 -14.48 -14.83 29.24
C GLU A 380 -14.12 -14.01 30.49
N GLY A 381 -14.98 -13.06 30.84
CA GLY A 381 -14.80 -12.23 32.04
C GLY A 381 -13.44 -11.55 32.10
N ALA A 382 -12.68 -11.79 33.17
CA ALA A 382 -11.39 -11.13 33.41
C ALA A 382 -10.27 -11.56 32.45
N ASP A 383 -10.36 -12.76 31.87
CA ASP A 383 -9.32 -13.31 30.99
C ASP A 383 -9.61 -13.08 29.49
N MET A 384 -10.76 -12.48 29.17
CA MET A 384 -11.22 -12.25 27.79
C MET A 384 -10.19 -11.58 26.88
N LEU A 385 -9.39 -10.64 27.40
CA LEU A 385 -8.40 -9.87 26.63
C LEU A 385 -6.96 -10.43 26.75
N SER A 386 -6.81 -11.61 27.33
CA SER A 386 -5.51 -12.28 27.47
C SER A 386 -4.96 -12.67 26.09
N HIS A 387 -3.63 -12.62 25.95
CA HIS A 387 -2.96 -12.99 24.69
C HIS A 387 -3.29 -14.43 24.24
N GLY A 388 -3.50 -15.35 25.19
CA GLY A 388 -3.87 -16.74 24.88
C GLY A 388 -5.29 -16.92 24.36
N CYS A 389 -6.12 -15.87 24.38
CA CYS A 389 -7.52 -15.93 23.92
C CYS A 389 -7.72 -15.46 22.48
N TRP A 390 -6.66 -15.05 21.78
CA TRP A 390 -6.74 -14.62 20.39
C TRP A 390 -7.28 -15.71 19.46
N ALA A 391 -6.71 -16.91 19.50
CA ALA A 391 -7.16 -18.02 18.67
C ALA A 391 -8.62 -18.40 18.95
N TYR A 392 -9.04 -18.38 20.22
CA TYR A 392 -10.42 -18.65 20.62
C TYR A 392 -11.41 -17.65 20.01
N HIS A 393 -11.17 -16.35 20.18
CA HIS A 393 -12.09 -15.30 19.70
C HIS A 393 -12.12 -15.21 18.18
N VAL A 394 -10.96 -15.27 17.53
CA VAL A 394 -10.87 -15.25 16.07
C VAL A 394 -11.50 -16.52 15.47
N GLY A 395 -11.36 -17.68 16.14
CA GLY A 395 -12.01 -18.92 15.74
C GLY A 395 -13.55 -18.85 15.78
N LYS A 396 -14.12 -18.22 16.82
CA LYS A 396 -15.58 -17.98 16.88
C LYS A 396 -16.07 -17.09 15.73
N GLU A 397 -15.33 -16.04 15.40
CA GLU A 397 -15.63 -15.17 14.25
C GLU A 397 -15.43 -15.89 12.90
N ALA A 398 -14.48 -16.83 12.81
CA ALA A 398 -14.33 -17.67 11.61
C ALA A 398 -15.49 -18.66 11.44
N ALA A 399 -16.04 -19.17 12.54
CA ALA A 399 -17.16 -20.12 12.55
C ALA A 399 -18.50 -19.50 12.12
N THR A 400 -18.64 -18.17 12.20
CA THR A 400 -19.86 -17.48 11.77
C THR A 400 -19.97 -17.32 10.24
N HIS A 401 -18.89 -17.62 9.51
CA HIS A 401 -18.78 -17.44 8.06
C HIS A 401 -18.70 -18.79 7.33
N ASN A 402 -19.23 -18.87 6.10
CA ASN A 402 -19.19 -20.08 5.26
C ASN A 402 -17.77 -20.42 4.81
N TYR A 403 -17.36 -21.69 4.88
CA TYR A 403 -15.98 -22.14 4.61
C TYR A 403 -15.35 -21.65 3.29
N ASP A 404 -16.16 -21.51 2.24
CA ASP A 404 -15.69 -21.10 0.92
C ASP A 404 -15.55 -19.58 0.76
N ASP A 405 -15.98 -18.78 1.74
CA ASP A 405 -15.93 -17.32 1.68
C ASP A 405 -14.59 -16.79 2.24
N PRO A 406 -13.70 -16.18 1.44
CA PRO A 406 -12.43 -15.67 1.91
C PRO A 406 -12.63 -14.54 2.92
N HIS A 407 -12.55 -14.86 4.21
CA HIS A 407 -12.76 -13.93 5.32
C HIS A 407 -11.48 -13.77 6.15
N TRP A 408 -11.20 -12.53 6.61
CA TRP A 408 -9.97 -12.17 7.32
C TRP A 408 -9.73 -13.00 8.59
N SER A 409 -10.79 -13.50 9.23
CA SER A 409 -10.70 -14.24 10.48
C SER A 409 -10.13 -15.64 10.28
N ARG A 410 -10.34 -16.27 9.10
CA ARG A 410 -9.79 -17.60 8.83
C ARG A 410 -8.29 -17.59 8.68
N GLU A 411 -7.78 -16.69 7.86
CA GLU A 411 -6.35 -16.57 7.63
C GLU A 411 -5.60 -16.27 8.94
N LEU A 412 -6.15 -15.35 9.74
CA LEU A 412 -5.61 -15.04 11.06
C LEU A 412 -5.67 -16.25 12.01
N TYR A 413 -6.79 -16.99 12.04
CA TYR A 413 -6.92 -18.19 12.85
C TYR A 413 -5.88 -19.25 12.47
N PHE A 414 -5.66 -19.48 11.17
CA PHE A 414 -4.65 -20.42 10.69
C PHE A 414 -3.24 -20.00 11.09
N LYS A 415 -2.88 -18.73 10.97
CA LYS A 415 -1.56 -18.24 11.40
C LYS A 415 -1.37 -18.30 12.92
N LEU A 416 -2.44 -18.14 13.70
CA LEU A 416 -2.38 -18.24 15.17
C LEU A 416 -2.24 -19.69 15.67
N THR A 417 -2.80 -20.67 14.97
CA THR A 417 -2.85 -22.07 15.42
C THR A 417 -1.87 -22.99 14.69
N GLY A 418 -1.47 -22.65 13.47
CA GLY A 418 -0.74 -23.53 12.57
C GLY A 418 -1.59 -24.67 11.98
N GLU A 419 -2.91 -24.66 12.18
CA GLU A 419 -3.81 -25.77 11.81
C GLU A 419 -4.59 -25.47 10.52
N GLN A 420 -3.99 -25.66 9.36
CA GLN A 420 -4.71 -25.57 8.07
C GLN A 420 -5.70 -26.72 7.83
N SER A 421 -5.48 -27.89 8.45
CA SER A 421 -6.15 -29.15 8.07
C SER A 421 -7.30 -29.61 8.98
N LYS A 422 -7.53 -28.97 10.14
CA LYS A 422 -8.58 -29.40 11.09
C LYS A 422 -9.97 -28.81 10.82
N TRP A 423 -10.09 -27.86 9.90
CA TRP A 423 -11.38 -27.18 9.68
C TRP A 423 -12.35 -27.95 8.78
N GLU A 424 -11.91 -29.00 8.06
CA GLU A 424 -12.80 -29.82 7.22
C GLU A 424 -13.87 -30.62 8.01
N GLY A 425 -13.95 -30.50 9.35
CA GLY A 425 -14.92 -31.21 10.19
C GLY A 425 -15.40 -30.48 11.45
N GLY A 426 -15.29 -29.15 11.54
CA GLY A 426 -15.54 -28.39 12.77
C GLY A 426 -16.95 -27.79 12.91
N HIS A 427 -18.00 -28.60 12.93
CA HIS A 427 -19.32 -28.15 13.39
C HIS A 427 -19.67 -28.60 14.83
N ASP A 428 -18.88 -29.50 15.43
CA ASP A 428 -19.28 -30.21 16.66
C ASP A 428 -18.37 -30.00 17.89
N GLU A 429 -17.26 -29.24 17.82
CA GLU A 429 -16.37 -29.02 18.98
C GLU A 429 -15.81 -27.59 19.10
N LEU A 430 -16.69 -26.59 19.25
CA LEU A 430 -16.35 -25.26 19.79
C LEU A 430 -17.33 -24.84 20.89
#